data_AF-A0AAU3KVZ1-F1
#
_entry.id   AF-A0AAU3KVZ1-F1
#
_cell.length_a   1.000
_cell.length_b   1.000
_cell.length_c   1.000
_cell.angle_alpha   90.00
_cell.angle_beta   90.00
_cell.angle_gamma   90.00
#
_symmetry.space_group_name_H-M   'P 1'
#
loop_
_entity.id
_entity.type
_entity.pdbx_description
1 polymer ?
#
loop_
_entity_poly.entity_id
_entity_poly.type
_entity_poly.pdbx_seq_one_letter_code
_entity_poly.pdbx_strand_id
1 'polypeptide(L)'
;MESGAFRPDLSHRHLARFTEQLRAAMPPALWQVIEPWSHRPLHWHDGTGDNTGDVYGLDRAQGSELAVCQVHAPIAWHRVIAELPEVYFRHPSPSAAQLGALWELLAARGLRPAIHVKLMPWLPTWTHENVTPGAWAVDVLGVAASGGEIDPAEADELAKVLNGPGSELPVHPTLFRPHQWTYWPTA
;
A
#
# COMPACT_ATOMS: atom_id res chain seq x y z
N MET A 1 -4.54 -26.66 4.93
CA MET A 1 -4.95 -25.25 4.79
C MET A 1 -4.57 -24.56 6.08
N GLU A 2 -3.40 -23.92 6.09
CA GLU A 2 -3.00 -23.10 7.22
C GLU A 2 -3.76 -21.77 7.09
N SER A 3 -4.61 -21.50 8.08
CA SER A 3 -5.21 -20.19 8.29
C SER A 3 -4.10 -19.15 8.43
N GLY A 4 -4.10 -18.12 7.57
CA GLY A 4 -3.17 -16.99 7.59
C GLY A 4 -3.33 -16.04 8.78
N ALA A 5 -3.83 -16.54 9.91
CA ALA A 5 -4.08 -15.76 11.10
C ALA A 5 -2.76 -15.50 11.85
N PHE A 6 -2.36 -14.22 11.90
CA PHE A 6 -1.48 -13.61 12.88
C PHE A 6 -0.05 -14.18 12.96
N ARG A 7 0.97 -13.32 12.86
CA ARG A 7 2.25 -13.60 13.52
C ARG A 7 2.18 -13.06 14.95
N PRO A 8 1.82 -13.88 15.96
CA PRO A 8 2.12 -13.51 17.32
C PRO A 8 3.65 -13.41 17.39
N ASP A 9 4.15 -12.32 17.96
CA ASP A 9 5.55 -12.18 18.39
C ASP A 9 6.57 -11.54 17.42
N LEU A 10 6.25 -10.36 16.87
CA LEU A 10 7.30 -9.34 16.79
C LEU A 10 7.53 -8.80 18.20
N SER A 11 8.37 -9.48 18.99
CA SER A 11 8.90 -8.90 20.23
C SER A 11 9.36 -7.46 19.97
N HIS A 12 9.22 -6.55 20.95
CA HIS A 12 9.65 -5.15 20.78
C HIS A 12 11.09 -5.03 20.25
N ARG A 13 11.95 -6.01 20.55
CA ARG A 13 13.32 -6.12 20.02
C ARG A 13 13.36 -6.47 18.53
N HIS A 14 12.48 -7.35 18.05
CA HIS A 14 12.38 -7.67 16.62
C HIS A 14 11.87 -6.46 15.81
N LEU A 15 10.89 -5.72 16.34
CA LEU A 15 10.40 -4.51 15.69
C LEU A 15 11.48 -3.42 15.67
N ALA A 16 12.16 -3.17 16.79
CA ALA A 16 13.26 -2.19 16.85
C ALA A 16 14.38 -2.53 15.86
N ARG A 17 14.84 -3.78 15.84
CA ARG A 17 15.87 -4.23 14.89
C ARG A 17 15.42 -4.12 13.44
N PHE A 18 14.16 -4.47 13.15
CA PHE A 18 13.59 -4.33 11.81
C PHE A 18 13.56 -2.85 11.39
N THR A 19 13.07 -1.96 12.25
CA THR A 19 13.04 -0.52 12.02
C THR A 19 14.44 0.06 11.78
N GLU A 20 15.44 -0.35 12.56
CA GLU A 20 16.85 0.05 12.34
C GLU A 20 17.37 -0.40 10.97
N GLN A 21 17.08 -1.65 10.59
CA GLN A 21 17.45 -2.19 9.27
C GLN A 21 16.79 -1.42 8.14
N LEU A 22 15.51 -1.06 8.30
CA LEU A 22 14.79 -0.25 7.32
C LEU A 22 15.40 1.14 7.16
N ARG A 23 15.65 1.84 8.27
CA ARG A 23 16.28 3.16 8.25
C ARG A 23 17.65 3.15 7.56
N ALA A 24 18.41 2.07 7.70
CA ALA A 24 19.71 1.92 7.05
C ALA A 24 19.61 1.56 5.57
N ALA A 25 18.54 0.87 5.15
CA ALA A 25 18.39 0.38 3.78
C ALA A 25 17.89 1.45 2.79
N MET A 26 17.00 2.35 3.23
CA MET A 26 16.29 3.25 2.33
C MET A 26 16.81 4.70 2.34
N PRO A 27 16.52 5.49 1.28
CA PRO A 27 16.81 6.91 1.23
C PRO A 27 16.21 7.65 2.44
N PRO A 28 16.92 8.62 3.03
CA PRO A 28 16.41 9.37 4.19
C PRO A 28 15.04 10.02 3.96
N ALA A 29 14.78 10.53 2.76
CA ALA A 29 13.50 11.14 2.41
C ALA A 29 12.36 10.10 2.39
N LEU A 30 12.59 8.92 1.83
CA LEU A 30 11.62 7.82 1.87
C LEU A 30 11.39 7.31 3.30
N TRP A 31 12.45 7.25 4.13
CA TRP A 31 12.31 6.91 5.54
C TRP A 31 11.41 7.90 6.28
N GLN A 32 11.59 9.21 6.08
CA GLN A 32 10.76 10.24 6.72
C GLN A 32 9.26 10.09 6.40
N VAL A 33 8.91 9.61 5.20
CA VAL A 33 7.52 9.34 4.81
C VAL A 33 6.92 8.18 5.62
N ILE A 34 7.70 7.14 5.87
CA ILE A 34 7.17 5.90 6.47
C ILE A 34 7.46 5.75 7.98
N GLU A 35 8.43 6.50 8.52
CA GLU A 35 8.85 6.47 9.92
C GLU A 35 7.67 6.59 10.91
N PRO A 36 6.66 7.47 10.70
CA PRO A 36 5.52 7.55 11.61
C PRO A 36 4.78 6.23 11.82
N TRP A 37 4.85 5.32 10.83
CA TRP A 37 4.18 4.02 10.83
C TRP A 37 5.05 2.89 11.39
N SER A 38 6.28 3.19 11.84
CA SER A 38 7.23 2.23 12.41
C SER A 38 7.11 2.05 13.93
N HIS A 39 6.37 2.93 14.61
CA HIS A 39 6.41 3.07 16.07
C HIS A 39 5.44 2.17 16.84
N ARG A 40 4.56 1.42 16.17
CA ARG A 40 3.65 0.46 16.83
C ARG A 40 3.52 -0.81 15.98
N PRO A 41 3.55 -2.01 16.59
CA PRO A 41 3.10 -3.22 15.92
C PRO A 41 1.60 -3.06 15.67
N LEU A 42 1.23 -2.70 14.46
CA LEU A 42 -0.17 -2.54 14.10
C LEU A 42 -0.63 -3.80 13.38
N HIS A 43 -1.78 -4.30 13.82
CA HIS A 43 -2.28 -5.62 13.51
C HIS A 43 -2.78 -5.70 12.08
N TRP A 44 -1.96 -6.18 11.15
CA TRP A 44 -2.44 -6.62 9.84
C TRP A 44 -3.60 -7.61 9.98
N HIS A 45 -4.76 -7.26 9.43
CA HIS A 45 -5.86 -8.19 9.26
C HIS A 45 -5.70 -8.86 7.90
N ASP A 46 -5.63 -10.19 7.91
CA ASP A 46 -5.70 -11.05 6.72
C ASP A 46 -7.12 -11.11 6.12
N GLY A 47 -8.03 -10.25 6.61
CA GLY A 47 -9.40 -10.18 6.15
C GLY A 47 -10.36 -11.20 6.75
N THR A 48 -9.94 -11.99 7.75
CA THR A 48 -10.77 -13.08 8.30
C THR A 48 -11.38 -12.80 9.68
N GLY A 49 -11.18 -11.60 10.26
CA GLY A 49 -11.49 -11.32 11.68
C GLY A 49 -12.43 -10.14 11.96
N ASP A 50 -13.03 -10.16 13.16
CA ASP A 50 -14.17 -9.35 13.61
C ASP A 50 -13.91 -7.90 14.08
N ASN A 51 -12.77 -7.28 13.76
CA ASN A 51 -12.39 -6.00 14.34
C ASN A 51 -12.76 -4.77 13.49
N THR A 52 -13.28 -3.74 14.17
CA THR A 52 -13.92 -2.53 13.63
C THR A 52 -12.98 -1.32 13.48
N GLY A 53 -11.66 -1.53 13.43
CA GLY A 53 -10.67 -0.44 13.45
C GLY A 53 -9.87 -0.27 12.15
N ASP A 54 -9.44 0.96 11.90
CA ASP A 54 -8.45 1.28 10.86
C ASP A 54 -7.09 0.66 11.23
N VAL A 55 -6.62 -0.27 10.40
CA VAL A 55 -5.28 -0.83 10.55
C VAL A 55 -4.35 -0.19 9.55
N TYR A 56 -3.42 0.62 10.06
CA TYR A 56 -2.27 1.11 9.33
C TYR A 56 -1.01 0.52 9.92
N GLY A 57 0.06 0.31 9.15
CA GLY A 57 1.30 -0.19 9.73
C GLY A 57 2.38 -0.53 8.71
N LEU A 58 3.55 -0.81 9.28
CA LEU A 58 4.76 -1.27 8.61
C LEU A 58 5.04 -2.71 9.02
N ASP A 59 5.30 -3.59 8.06
CA ASP A 59 5.66 -4.99 8.32
C ASP A 59 6.68 -5.49 7.29
N ARG A 60 7.23 -6.69 7.52
CA ARG A 60 8.02 -7.41 6.55
C ARG A 60 7.18 -7.73 5.31
N ALA A 61 7.82 -7.69 4.15
CA ALA A 61 7.12 -8.05 2.94
C ALA A 61 6.86 -9.56 2.87
N GLN A 62 5.58 -9.94 2.93
CA GLN A 62 5.16 -11.31 2.67
C GLN A 62 5.15 -11.60 1.15
N GLY A 63 5.54 -12.81 0.78
CA GLY A 63 5.46 -13.29 -0.60
C GLY A 63 6.31 -12.51 -1.59
N SER A 64 7.42 -11.90 -1.15
CA SER A 64 8.39 -11.28 -2.05
C SER A 64 9.79 -11.37 -1.45
N GLU A 65 10.73 -11.92 -2.21
CA GLU A 65 12.13 -11.99 -1.82
C GLU A 65 12.88 -10.67 -2.06
N LEU A 66 12.28 -9.76 -2.82
CA LEU A 66 12.88 -8.48 -3.22
C LEU A 66 12.42 -7.32 -2.34
N ALA A 67 11.19 -7.42 -1.80
CA ALA A 67 10.62 -6.36 -1.00
C ALA A 67 11.23 -6.31 0.39
N VAL A 68 11.64 -5.11 0.78
CA VAL A 68 12.29 -4.84 2.06
C VAL A 68 11.22 -4.70 3.16
N CYS A 69 10.11 -4.04 2.84
CA CYS A 69 8.95 -3.93 3.73
C CYS A 69 7.64 -3.78 2.95
N GLN A 70 6.54 -3.96 3.67
CA GLN A 70 5.21 -3.55 3.27
C GLN A 70 4.71 -2.43 4.18
N VAL A 71 3.99 -1.48 3.59
CA VAL A 71 3.37 -0.36 4.29
C VAL A 71 1.92 -0.29 3.88
N HIS A 72 1.01 -0.18 4.84
CA HIS A 72 -0.37 0.22 4.60
C HIS A 72 -0.67 1.41 5.50
N ALA A 73 -0.87 2.55 4.88
CA ALA A 73 -0.99 3.80 5.62
C ALA A 73 -1.72 4.84 4.76
N PRO A 74 -2.27 5.90 5.37
CA PRO A 74 -2.79 7.08 4.69
C PRO A 74 -1.64 7.93 4.12
N ILE A 75 -0.89 7.34 3.20
CA ILE A 75 0.18 7.99 2.44
C ILE A 75 -0.31 8.19 1.01
N ALA A 76 -0.32 9.44 0.56
CA ALA A 76 -0.63 9.80 -0.81
C ALA A 76 0.58 9.50 -1.74
N TRP A 77 0.84 8.22 -2.02
CA TRP A 77 2.03 7.78 -2.79
C TRP A 77 2.18 8.44 -4.16
N HIS A 78 1.07 8.84 -4.79
CA HIS A 78 1.11 9.61 -6.04
C HIS A 78 1.83 10.95 -5.90
N ARG A 79 1.73 11.61 -4.74
CA ARG A 79 2.45 12.86 -4.44
C ARG A 79 3.89 12.58 -4.04
N VAL A 80 4.10 11.56 -3.20
CA VAL A 80 5.45 11.14 -2.77
C VAL A 80 6.35 10.88 -3.98
N ILE A 81 5.87 10.14 -4.98
CA ILE A 81 6.63 9.84 -6.20
C ILE A 81 6.84 11.07 -7.08
N ALA A 82 5.92 12.03 -7.07
CA ALA A 82 6.11 13.30 -7.78
C ALA A 82 7.17 14.20 -7.11
N GLU A 83 7.35 14.06 -5.79
CA GLU A 83 8.24 14.90 -4.98
C GLU A 83 9.63 14.28 -4.74
N LEU A 84 9.73 12.94 -4.77
CA LEU A 84 10.97 12.20 -4.54
C LEU A 84 11.52 11.59 -5.84
N PRO A 85 12.55 12.21 -6.47
CA PRO A 85 13.07 11.77 -7.77
C PRO A 85 13.73 10.40 -7.76
N GLU A 86 14.10 9.87 -6.59
CA GLU A 86 14.64 8.53 -6.41
C GLU A 86 13.58 7.45 -6.15
N VAL A 87 12.28 7.78 -6.20
CA VAL A 87 11.19 6.84 -5.91
C VAL A 87 10.25 6.74 -7.11
N TYR A 88 9.96 5.52 -7.55
CA TYR A 88 9.18 5.25 -8.76
C TYR A 88 8.09 4.21 -8.51
N PHE A 89 7.01 4.24 -9.30
CA PHE A 89 6.10 3.10 -9.34
C PHE A 89 6.75 1.92 -10.05
N ARG A 90 6.66 0.73 -9.46
CA ARG A 90 7.16 -0.51 -10.06
C ARG A 90 6.44 -0.86 -11.36
N HIS A 91 5.12 -0.66 -11.36
CA HIS A 91 4.24 -0.99 -12.46
C HIS A 91 3.60 0.28 -13.03
N PRO A 92 3.29 0.32 -14.34
CA PRO A 92 2.64 1.48 -14.96
C PRO A 92 1.18 1.65 -14.54
N SER A 93 0.58 0.61 -13.95
CA SER A 93 -0.80 0.62 -13.46
C SER A 93 -0.88 0.07 -12.02
N PRO A 94 -1.63 0.71 -11.11
CA PRO A 94 -2.28 2.00 -11.32
C PRO A 94 -1.25 3.13 -11.43
N SER A 95 -1.48 4.07 -12.36
CA SER A 95 -0.60 5.23 -12.55
C SER A 95 -0.73 6.24 -11.40
N ALA A 96 0.26 7.13 -11.27
CA ALA A 96 0.21 8.23 -10.30
C ALA A 96 -1.06 9.08 -10.44
N ALA A 97 -1.49 9.36 -11.68
CA ALA A 97 -2.69 10.14 -11.96
C ALA A 97 -3.96 9.41 -11.51
N GLN A 98 -4.06 8.10 -11.75
CA GLN A 98 -5.20 7.29 -11.31
C GLN A 98 -5.28 7.19 -9.79
N LEU A 99 -4.15 6.97 -9.13
CA LEU A 99 -4.08 6.96 -7.66
C LEU A 99 -4.43 8.33 -7.07
N GLY A 100 -3.98 9.41 -7.70
CA GLY A 100 -4.35 10.77 -7.30
C GLY A 100 -5.84 11.05 -7.45
N ALA A 101 -6.42 10.71 -8.60
CA ALA A 101 -7.85 10.88 -8.85
C ALA A 101 -8.70 10.08 -7.84
N LEU A 102 -8.34 8.82 -7.59
CA LEU A 102 -9.03 8.00 -6.59
C LEU A 102 -8.91 8.59 -5.18
N TRP A 103 -7.71 9.04 -4.80
CA TRP A 103 -7.46 9.62 -3.49
C TRP A 103 -8.37 10.83 -3.22
N GLU A 104 -8.46 11.75 -4.18
CA GLU A 104 -9.32 12.94 -4.07
C GLU A 104 -10.80 12.56 -4.05
N LEU A 105 -11.23 11.56 -4.84
CA LEU A 105 -12.61 11.07 -4.83
C LEU A 105 -13.01 10.49 -3.46
N LEU A 106 -12.13 9.72 -2.85
CA LEU A 106 -12.33 9.17 -1.50
C LEU A 106 -12.38 10.29 -0.46
N ALA A 107 -11.42 11.22 -0.49
CA ALA A 107 -11.36 12.35 0.43
C ALA A 107 -12.59 13.27 0.33
N ALA A 108 -13.07 13.55 -0.88
CA ALA A 108 -14.27 14.37 -1.13
C ALA A 108 -15.55 13.77 -0.53
N ARG A 109 -15.55 12.45 -0.29
CA ARG A 109 -16.65 11.71 0.34
C ARG A 109 -16.51 11.62 1.87
N GLY A 110 -15.50 12.28 2.44
CA GLY A 110 -15.19 12.18 3.86
C GLY A 110 -14.52 10.86 4.26
N LEU A 111 -14.11 10.05 3.28
CA LEU A 111 -13.38 8.81 3.54
C LEU A 111 -11.89 9.11 3.73
N ARG A 112 -11.24 8.25 4.50
CA ARG A 112 -9.81 8.31 4.77
C ARG A 112 -9.11 7.21 3.97
N PRO A 113 -8.54 7.54 2.80
CA PRO A 113 -7.83 6.58 1.98
C PRO A 113 -6.52 6.13 2.65
N ALA A 114 -6.14 4.89 2.37
CA ALA A 114 -4.85 4.31 2.69
C ALA A 114 -4.41 3.41 1.55
N ILE A 115 -3.10 3.30 1.33
CA ILE A 115 -2.56 2.52 0.21
C ILE A 115 -1.61 1.49 0.78
N HIS A 116 -1.82 0.24 0.39
CA HIS A 116 -0.93 -0.87 0.66
C HIS A 116 0.11 -0.98 -0.44
N VAL A 117 1.38 -0.91 -0.06
CA VAL A 117 2.51 -1.02 -0.98
C VAL A 117 3.57 -1.98 -0.45
N LYS A 118 4.35 -2.56 -1.36
CA LYS A 118 5.70 -3.08 -1.08
C LYS A 118 6.72 -2.02 -1.46
N LEU A 119 7.75 -1.85 -0.63
CA LEU A 119 8.91 -1.01 -0.92
C LEU A 119 10.13 -1.89 -1.16
N MET A 120 10.89 -1.57 -2.21
CA MET A 120 12.07 -2.33 -2.61
C MET A 120 13.06 -1.45 -3.38
N PRO A 121 14.36 -1.79 -3.40
CA PRO A 121 15.30 -1.21 -4.35
C PRO A 121 14.83 -1.44 -5.79
N TRP A 122 15.06 -0.46 -6.65
CA TRP A 122 14.83 -0.62 -8.08
C TRP A 122 15.80 -1.64 -8.67
N LEU A 123 15.28 -2.63 -9.40
CA LEU A 123 16.12 -3.60 -10.08
C LEU A 123 16.51 -3.12 -11.49
N PRO A 124 17.76 -3.28 -11.93
CA PRO A 124 18.21 -2.90 -13.27
C PRO A 124 17.43 -3.58 -14.41
N THR A 125 16.76 -4.70 -14.12
CA THR A 125 15.94 -5.43 -15.08
C THR A 125 14.56 -4.82 -15.30
N TRP A 126 14.14 -3.83 -14.49
CA TRP A 126 12.87 -3.15 -14.66
C TRP A 126 13.01 -1.97 -15.62
N THR A 127 12.20 -1.99 -16.67
CA THR A 127 12.20 -0.98 -17.74
C THR A 127 11.41 0.24 -17.31
N HIS A 128 12.10 1.27 -16.86
CA HIS A 128 11.55 2.62 -16.76
C HIS A 128 12.61 3.58 -17.31
N GLU A 129 12.19 4.49 -18.18
CA GLU A 129 13.10 5.48 -18.73
C GLU A 129 13.57 6.40 -17.61
N ASN A 130 14.86 6.75 -17.60
CA ASN A 130 15.45 7.74 -16.68
C ASN A 130 15.37 7.39 -15.18
N VAL A 131 15.61 6.12 -14.82
CA VAL A 131 15.76 5.73 -13.41
C VAL A 131 17.12 6.12 -12.87
N THR A 132 17.11 6.85 -11.76
CA THR A 132 18.33 7.26 -11.05
C THR A 132 19.01 6.04 -10.39
N PRO A 133 20.35 5.90 -10.44
CA PRO A 133 21.05 4.86 -9.70
C PRO A 133 20.71 4.89 -8.20
N GLY A 134 20.41 3.73 -7.62
CA GLY A 134 19.99 3.63 -6.21
C GLY A 134 18.52 3.97 -5.94
N ALA A 135 17.70 4.11 -7.00
CA ALA A 135 16.27 4.34 -6.89
C ALA A 135 15.54 3.23 -6.12
N TRP A 136 14.34 3.57 -5.65
CA TRP A 136 13.41 2.71 -4.97
C TRP A 136 12.11 2.56 -5.77
N ALA A 137 11.51 1.39 -5.68
CA ALA A 137 10.24 1.07 -6.29
C ALA A 137 9.14 0.95 -5.22
N VAL A 138 8.00 1.54 -5.53
CA VAL A 138 6.73 1.40 -4.85
C VAL A 138 5.86 0.48 -5.70
N ASP A 139 5.55 -0.69 -5.15
CA ASP A 139 4.66 -1.66 -5.77
C ASP A 139 3.31 -1.61 -5.04
N VAL A 140 2.30 -1.08 -5.72
CA VAL A 140 0.97 -0.88 -5.14
C VAL A 140 0.23 -2.20 -5.13
N LEU A 141 0.01 -2.72 -3.93
CA LEU A 141 -0.77 -3.94 -3.71
C LEU A 141 -2.25 -3.64 -3.59
N GLY A 142 -2.60 -2.44 -3.12
CA GLY A 142 -3.99 -2.09 -2.98
C GLY A 142 -4.27 -0.72 -2.41
N VAL A 143 -5.54 -0.34 -2.48
CA VAL A 143 -6.05 0.90 -1.89
C VAL A 143 -7.22 0.55 -1.01
N ALA A 144 -7.19 1.03 0.23
CA ALA A 144 -8.25 0.95 1.20
C ALA A 144 -8.81 2.33 1.54
N ALA A 145 -10.03 2.36 2.09
CA ALA A 145 -10.64 3.59 2.60
C ALA A 145 -11.50 3.27 3.82
N SER A 146 -11.58 4.22 4.76
CA SER A 146 -12.39 4.07 5.96
C SER A 146 -13.10 5.36 6.38
N GLY A 147 -14.00 5.26 7.36
CA GLY A 147 -14.73 6.42 7.90
C GLY A 147 -16.11 6.65 7.28
N GLY A 148 -16.64 5.68 6.53
CA GLY A 148 -17.98 5.74 5.97
C GLY A 148 -18.42 4.40 5.37
N GLU A 149 -19.71 4.27 5.08
CA GLU A 149 -20.22 3.18 4.23
C GLU A 149 -19.93 3.51 2.78
N ILE A 150 -19.47 2.51 2.03
CA ILE A 150 -19.35 2.55 0.57
C ILE A 150 -20.28 1.47 0.06
N ASP A 151 -21.30 1.86 -0.71
CA ASP A 151 -22.18 0.86 -1.31
C ASP A 151 -21.45 0.08 -2.44
N PRO A 152 -21.92 -1.14 -2.78
CA PRO A 152 -21.25 -1.96 -3.79
C PRO A 152 -21.13 -1.31 -5.18
N ALA A 153 -22.11 -0.51 -5.60
CA ALA A 153 -22.06 0.14 -6.92
C ALA A 153 -21.03 1.27 -6.94
N GLU A 154 -20.92 2.02 -5.85
CA GLU A 154 -19.88 3.03 -5.67
C GLU A 154 -18.48 2.42 -5.59
N ALA A 155 -18.34 1.31 -4.89
CA ALA A 155 -17.10 0.52 -4.86
C ALA A 155 -16.64 0.11 -6.27
N ASP A 156 -17.57 -0.28 -7.15
CA ASP A 156 -17.27 -0.62 -8.55
C ASP A 156 -16.83 0.61 -9.35
N GLU A 157 -17.46 1.77 -9.17
CA GLU A 157 -17.05 3.02 -9.82
C GLU A 157 -15.65 3.48 -9.38
N LEU A 158 -15.33 3.35 -8.10
CA LEU A 158 -13.99 3.65 -7.57
C LEU A 158 -12.93 2.71 -8.16
N ALA A 159 -13.27 1.43 -8.37
CA ALA A 159 -12.36 0.45 -9.00
C ALA A 159 -12.05 0.80 -10.46
N LYS A 160 -13.03 1.32 -11.21
CA LYS A 160 -12.84 1.76 -12.60
C LYS A 160 -11.79 2.86 -12.74
N VAL A 161 -11.61 3.70 -11.72
CA VAL A 161 -10.57 4.75 -11.73
C VAL A 161 -9.16 4.14 -11.80
N LEU A 162 -8.91 3.06 -11.07
CA LEU A 162 -7.62 2.37 -11.07
C LEU A 162 -7.43 1.49 -12.31
N ASN A 163 -8.52 0.97 -12.87
CA ASN A 163 -8.50 0.06 -14.00
C ASN A 163 -8.43 0.75 -15.38
N GLY A 164 -8.74 2.05 -15.46
CA GLY A 164 -8.80 2.77 -16.74
C GLY A 164 -9.94 2.27 -17.66
N PRO A 165 -10.14 2.89 -18.84
CA PRO A 165 -11.15 2.42 -19.79
C PRO A 165 -10.77 1.06 -20.38
N GLY A 166 -11.59 0.03 -20.18
CA GLY A 166 -11.49 -1.27 -20.87
C GLY A 166 -10.71 -2.38 -20.15
N SER A 167 -10.45 -2.28 -18.85
CA SER A 167 -9.81 -3.35 -18.09
C SER A 167 -10.84 -4.32 -17.50
N GLU A 168 -10.75 -5.59 -17.90
CA GLU A 168 -11.51 -6.74 -17.38
C GLU A 168 -10.80 -7.39 -16.17
N LEU A 169 -10.00 -6.63 -15.40
CA LEU A 169 -9.38 -7.20 -14.20
C LEU A 169 -10.50 -7.50 -13.18
N PRO A 170 -10.65 -8.77 -12.74
CA PRO A 170 -11.68 -9.14 -11.79
C PRO A 170 -11.42 -8.39 -10.49
N VAL A 171 -12.22 -7.34 -10.27
CA VAL A 171 -12.34 -6.70 -8.98
C VAL A 171 -13.04 -7.74 -8.11
N HIS A 172 -12.33 -8.27 -7.12
CA HIS A 172 -13.01 -8.82 -5.97
C HIS A 172 -13.24 -7.64 -5.04
N PRO A 173 -14.43 -6.98 -5.05
CA PRO A 173 -14.84 -6.24 -3.88
C PRO A 173 -15.09 -7.30 -2.80
N THR A 174 -14.03 -7.79 -2.15
CA THR A 174 -14.21 -8.28 -0.80
C THR A 174 -14.50 -7.05 0.03
N LEU A 175 -15.80 -6.73 0.14
CA LEU A 175 -16.32 -6.03 1.29
C LEU A 175 -15.90 -6.87 2.50
N PHE A 176 -14.73 -6.59 3.05
CA PHE A 176 -14.29 -7.23 4.28
C PHE A 176 -15.27 -6.90 5.42
N ARG A 177 -16.08 -5.85 5.24
CA ARG A 177 -17.22 -5.36 6.03
C ARG A 177 -17.91 -4.19 5.29
N PRO A 178 -19.08 -3.69 5.74
CA PRO A 178 -19.77 -2.51 5.19
C PRO A 178 -18.97 -1.18 5.12
N HIS A 179 -17.70 -1.13 5.50
CA HIS A 179 -16.92 0.12 5.64
C HIS A 179 -15.46 0.02 5.14
N GLN A 180 -15.11 -1.01 4.37
CA GLN A 180 -13.77 -1.19 3.84
C GLN A 180 -13.83 -1.67 2.39
N TRP A 181 -13.26 -0.88 1.50
CA TRP A 181 -13.04 -1.21 0.10
C TRP A 181 -11.58 -1.56 -0.09
N THR A 182 -11.24 -2.59 -0.87
CA THR A 182 -9.84 -2.92 -1.20
C THR A 182 -9.69 -3.15 -2.70
N TYR A 183 -8.80 -2.40 -3.36
CA TYR A 183 -8.29 -2.76 -4.68
C TYR A 183 -7.14 -3.75 -4.55
N TRP A 184 -7.09 -4.79 -5.37
CA TRP A 184 -5.92 -5.64 -5.56
C TRP A 184 -5.66 -5.77 -7.08
N PRO A 185 -4.55 -5.28 -7.62
CA PRO A 185 -4.18 -5.61 -8.99
C PRO A 185 -3.77 -7.09 -8.99
N THR A 186 -4.64 -7.96 -9.51
CA THR A 186 -4.25 -9.35 -9.80
C THR A 186 -3.25 -9.32 -10.95
N ALA A 187 -1.98 -9.62 -10.66
CA ALA A 187 -1.04 -10.10 -11.65
C ALA A 187 -1.26 -11.60 -11.88
#